data_AF-A0A7C4WK79-F1
#
_entry.id   AF-A0A7C4WK79-F1
#
_cell.length_a   1.000
_cell.length_b   1.000
_cell.length_c   1.000
_cell.angle_alpha   90.00
_cell.angle_beta   90.00
_cell.angle_gamma   90.00
#
_symmetry.space_group_name_H-M   'P 1'
#
loop_
_entity.id
_entity.type
_entity.pdbx_description
1 polymer ?
#
loop_
_entity_poly.entity_id
_entity_poly.type
_entity_poly.pdbx_seq_one_letter_code
_entity_poly.pdbx_strand_id
1 'polypeptide(L)'
;LERYLGALLIIVGIEPMLGFLGTITGLIRAFMRWEHMGPNITVNALAAGIYEAMITTAAGLTVAIPAYVSYHLILGKIRGHAQEMSYYGNELIDLLGAVRETGMKEGSRP
;
A
#
# COMPACT_ATOMS: atom_id res chain seq x y z
N LEU A 1 -11.97 -9.83 -4.05
CA LEU A 1 -10.60 -9.37 -4.41
C LEU A 1 -10.16 -8.13 -3.63
N GLU A 2 -11.03 -7.17 -3.32
CA GLU A 2 -10.67 -5.96 -2.54
C GLU A 2 -10.26 -6.23 -1.08
N ARG A 3 -10.76 -7.32 -0.46
CA ARG A 3 -10.54 -7.62 0.96
C ARG A 3 -9.07 -7.73 1.38
N TYR A 4 -8.19 -8.22 0.50
CA TYR A 4 -6.75 -8.34 0.78
C TYR A 4 -5.95 -7.12 0.34
N LEU A 5 -6.52 -6.29 -0.53
CA LEU A 5 -5.87 -5.09 -1.06
C LEU A 5 -5.73 -4.02 0.04
N GLY A 6 -6.76 -3.87 0.88
CA GLY A 6 -6.73 -2.96 2.02
C GLY A 6 -5.63 -3.31 3.05
N ALA A 7 -5.46 -4.60 3.36
CA ALA A 7 -4.39 -5.06 4.25
C ALA A 7 -3.00 -4.79 3.65
N LEU A 8 -2.84 -4.99 2.34
CA LEU A 8 -1.60 -4.72 1.63
C LEU A 8 -1.23 -3.23 1.64
N LEU A 9 -2.22 -2.34 1.49
CA LEU A 9 -2.01 -0.89 1.59
C LEU A 9 -1.53 -0.48 2.99
N ILE A 10 -2.09 -1.08 4.04
CA ILE A 10 -1.69 -0.81 5.43
C ILE A 10 -0.24 -1.26 5.65
N ILE A 11 0.14 -2.45 5.18
CA ILE A 11 1.50 -2.97 5.31
C ILE A 11 2.50 -2.03 4.60
N VAL A 12 2.22 -1.66 3.35
CA VAL A 12 3.05 -0.75 2.57
C VAL A 12 3.18 0.63 3.24
N GLY A 13 2.13 1.11 3.91
CA GLY A 13 2.17 2.37 4.66
C GLY A 13 2.99 2.28 5.94
N ILE A 14 2.98 1.13 6.63
CA ILE A 14 3.65 0.94 7.93
C ILE A 14 5.14 0.59 7.76
N GLU A 15 5.54 -0.07 6.68
CA GLU A 15 6.93 -0.49 6.43
C GLU A 15 7.97 0.65 6.51
N PRO A 16 7.78 1.82 5.87
CA PRO A 16 8.70 2.95 6.01
C PRO A 16 8.75 3.49 7.44
N MET A 17 7.61 3.50 8.15
CA MET A 17 7.52 3.95 9.54
C MET A 17 8.32 3.04 10.48
N LEU A 18 8.34 1.72 10.22
CA LEU A 18 9.16 0.77 10.95
C LEU A 18 10.67 0.98 10.69
N GLY A 19 11.08 1.28 9.45
CA GLY A 19 12.46 1.63 9.14
C GLY A 19 12.94 2.88 9.87
N PHE A 20 12.07 3.89 9.97
CA PHE A 20 12.32 5.13 10.72
C PHE A 20 12.36 4.90 12.25
N LEU A 21 11.52 4.00 12.79
CA LEU A 21 11.62 3.58 14.18
C LEU A 21 13.00 2.94 14.45
N GLY A 22 13.50 2.13 13.50
CA GLY A 22 14.84 1.54 13.55
C GLY A 22 15.96 2.57 13.64
N THR A 23 15.90 3.67 12.89
CA THR A 23 16.92 4.72 12.99
C THR A 23 16.88 5.45 14.31
N ILE A 24 15.70 5.80 14.80
CA ILE A 24 15.54 6.46 16.10
C ILE A 24 16.09 5.57 17.21
N THR A 25 15.71 4.30 17.24
CA THR A 25 16.16 3.37 18.28
C THR A 25 17.67 3.09 18.21
N GLY A 26 18.26 2.99 17.01
CA GLY A 26 19.70 2.86 16.83
C GLY A 26 20.48 4.09 17.30
N LEU A 27 19.98 5.29 16.98
CA LEU A 27 20.55 6.55 17.47
C LEU A 27 20.47 6.65 18.99
N ILE A 28 19.33 6.35 19.60
CA ILE A 28 19.16 6.34 21.06
C ILE A 28 20.19 5.41 21.71
N ARG A 29 20.36 4.19 21.19
CA ARG A 29 21.35 3.23 21.71
C ARG A 29 22.78 3.75 21.57
N ALA A 30 23.10 4.41 20.46
CA ALA A 30 24.42 4.99 20.22
C ALA A 30 24.74 6.10 21.24
N PHE A 31 23.77 6.99 21.52
CA PHE A 31 23.92 8.05 22.53
C PHE A 31 23.90 7.53 23.96
N MET A 32 23.09 6.52 24.29
CA MET A 32 23.13 5.88 25.61
C MET A 32 24.51 5.27 25.90
N ARG A 33 25.10 4.57 24.91
CA ARG A 33 26.46 4.02 25.05
C ARG A 33 27.51 5.11 25.26
N TRP A 34 27.34 6.26 24.60
CA TRP A 34 28.19 7.43 24.82
C TRP A 34 28.09 7.92 26.27
N GLU A 35 26.88 8.16 26.76
CA GLU A 35 26.65 8.64 28.13
C GLU A 35 27.30 7.74 29.19
N HIS A 36 27.18 6.41 29.05
CA HIS A 36 27.67 5.46 30.05
C HIS A 36 29.20 5.26 30.05
N MET A 37 29.89 5.54 28.94
CA MET A 37 31.33 5.28 28.81
C MET A 37 32.22 6.50 29.09
N GLY A 38 31.64 7.70 29.24
CA GLY A 38 32.39 8.92 29.54
C GLY A 38 33.43 9.28 28.45
N PRO A 39 34.49 10.05 28.75
CA PRO A 39 35.41 10.63 27.76
C PRO A 39 36.27 9.62 26.97
N ASN A 40 36.17 8.32 27.24
CA ASN A 40 36.98 7.28 26.62
C ASN A 40 36.39 6.70 25.32
N ILE A 41 35.32 7.28 24.78
CA ILE A 41 34.68 6.74 23.58
C ILE A 41 35.40 7.16 22.30
N THR A 42 35.76 6.19 21.47
CA THR A 42 36.23 6.43 20.11
C THR A 42 35.06 6.74 19.19
N VAL A 43 35.19 7.72 18.29
CA VAL A 43 34.21 8.09 17.24
C VAL A 43 33.65 6.87 16.49
N ASN A 44 34.45 5.80 16.36
CA ASN A 44 34.05 4.52 15.77
C ASN A 44 32.82 3.88 16.41
N ALA A 45 32.65 3.96 17.74
CA ALA A 45 31.52 3.33 18.43
C ALA A 45 30.19 4.04 18.11
N LEU A 46 30.23 5.37 17.99
CA LEU A 46 29.09 6.18 17.57
C LEU A 46 28.76 5.91 16.10
N ALA A 47 29.78 5.89 15.24
CA ALA A 47 29.63 5.61 13.80
C ALA A 47 28.98 4.24 13.54
N ALA A 48 29.34 3.21 14.32
CA ALA A 48 28.74 1.88 14.23
C ALA A 48 27.24 1.89 14.54
N GLY A 49 26.80 2.61 15.57
CA GLY A 49 25.38 2.72 15.93
C GLY A 49 24.55 3.48 14.89
N ILE A 50 25.13 4.52 14.27
CA ILE A 50 24.50 5.25 13.16
C ILE A 50 24.42 4.36 11.91
N TYR A 51 25.47 3.59 11.63
CA TYR A 51 25.48 2.66 10.50
C TYR A 51 24.37 1.61 10.62
N GLU A 52 24.20 1.00 11.79
CA GLU A 52 23.13 0.02 12.05
C GLU A 52 21.73 0.64 11.87
N ALA A 53 21.56 1.88 12.36
CA ALA A 53 20.34 2.67 12.14
C ALA A 53 20.04 2.84 10.64
N MET A 54 21.04 3.24 9.85
CA MET A 54 20.88 3.46 8.40
C MET A 54 20.53 2.18 7.64
N ILE A 55 21.15 1.05 7.98
CA ILE A 55 20.84 -0.25 7.35
C ILE A 55 19.39 -0.66 7.61
N THR A 56 18.85 -0.39 8.81
CA THR A 56 17.46 -0.72 9.13
C THR A 56 16.46 0.09 8.29
N THR A 57 16.76 1.36 7.99
CA THR A 57 15.96 2.16 7.05
C THR A 57 16.07 1.64 5.62
N ALA A 58 17.28 1.31 5.17
CA ALA A 58 17.48 0.76 3.83
C ALA A 58 16.71 -0.55 3.65
N ALA A 59 16.69 -1.42 4.66
CA ALA A 59 15.90 -2.65 4.66
C ALA A 59 14.39 -2.37 4.55
N GLY A 60 13.85 -1.43 5.34
CA GLY A 60 12.44 -1.05 5.27
C GLY A 60 12.03 -0.51 3.90
N LEU A 61 12.86 0.35 3.29
CA LEU A 61 12.61 0.88 1.95
C LEU A 61 12.73 -0.18 0.86
N THR A 62 13.64 -1.15 1.01
CA THR A 62 13.83 -2.24 0.04
C THR A 62 12.59 -3.12 -0.10
N VAL A 63 11.82 -3.31 0.99
CA VAL A 63 10.56 -4.06 0.95
C VAL A 63 9.38 -3.17 0.54
N ALA A 64 9.34 -1.92 1.02
CA ALA A 64 8.23 -1.00 0.76
C ALA A 64 8.06 -0.66 -0.74
N ILE A 65 9.17 -0.46 -1.47
CA ILE A 65 9.12 -0.05 -2.89
C ILE A 65 8.47 -1.15 -3.77
N PRO A 66 8.93 -2.41 -3.77
CA PRO A 66 8.29 -3.49 -4.53
C PRO A 66 6.84 -3.74 -4.12
N ALA A 67 6.54 -3.66 -2.82
CA ALA A 67 5.19 -3.87 -2.31
C ALA A 67 4.21 -2.78 -2.79
N TYR A 68 4.64 -1.51 -2.80
CA TYR A 68 3.87 -0.38 -3.31
C TYR A 68 3.58 -0.50 -4.82
N VAL A 69 4.58 -0.92 -5.61
CA VAL A 69 4.40 -1.17 -7.04
C VAL A 69 3.40 -2.31 -7.27
N SER A 70 3.55 -3.41 -6.53
CA SER A 70 2.67 -4.57 -6.64
C SER A 70 1.21 -4.23 -6.30
N TYR A 71 1.00 -3.44 -5.25
CA TYR A 71 -0.31 -2.92 -4.88
C TYR A 71 -0.99 -2.19 -6.05
N HIS A 72 -0.27 -1.25 -6.68
CA HIS A 72 -0.81 -0.43 -7.76
C HIS A 72 -1.15 -1.25 -9.01
N LEU A 73 -0.33 -2.25 -9.36
CA LEU A 73 -0.60 -3.14 -10.48
C LEU A 73 -1.88 -3.97 -10.27
N ILE A 74 -2.08 -4.50 -9.06
CA ILE A 74 -3.28 -5.28 -8.72
C ILE A 74 -4.51 -4.39 -8.66
N LEU A 75 -4.39 -3.18 -8.08
CA LEU A 75 -5.48 -2.21 -8.04
C LEU A 75 -5.95 -1.82 -9.45
N GLY A 76 -5.01 -1.61 -10.38
CA GLY A 76 -5.33 -1.32 -11.79
C GLY A 76 -6.16 -2.44 -12.43
N LYS A 77 -5.76 -3.70 -12.22
CA LYS A 77 -6.52 -4.87 -12.72
C LYS A 77 -7.93 -4.96 -12.12
N ILE A 78 -8.06 -4.74 -10.81
CA ILE A 78 -9.36 -4.79 -10.13
C ILE A 78 -10.29 -3.69 -10.69
N ARG A 79 -9.77 -2.47 -10.90
CA ARG A 79 -10.54 -1.37 -11.49
C ARG A 79 -11.00 -1.68 -12.91
N GLY A 80 -10.14 -2.31 -13.73
CA GLY A 80 -10.51 -2.77 -15.07
C GLY A 80 -11.72 -3.71 -15.05
N HIS A 81 -11.67 -4.75 -14.22
CA HIS A 81 -12.79 -5.68 -14.07
C HIS A 81 -14.05 -5.04 -13.49
N ALA A 82 -13.92 -4.08 -12.59
CA ALA A 82 -15.07 -3.34 -12.05
C ALA A 82 -15.77 -2.49 -13.13
N GLN A 83 -15.00 -1.91 -14.06
CA GLN A 83 -15.55 -1.18 -15.20
C GLN A 83 -16.26 -2.10 -16.19
N GLU A 84 -15.68 -3.25 -16.53
CA GLU A 84 -16.35 -4.26 -17.37
C GLU A 84 -17.68 -4.71 -16.75
N MET A 85 -17.70 -4.99 -15.44
CA MET A 85 -18.93 -5.35 -14.74
C MET A 85 -19.99 -4.25 -14.83
N SER A 86 -19.58 -2.98 -14.67
CA SER A 86 -20.48 -1.83 -14.78
C SER A 86 -21.03 -1.66 -16.20
N TYR A 87 -20.20 -1.95 -17.22
CA TYR A 87 -20.61 -1.90 -18.62
C TYR A 87 -21.70 -2.93 -18.91
N TYR A 88 -21.47 -4.21 -18.59
CA TYR A 88 -22.48 -5.26 -18.80
C TYR A 88 -23.76 -5.02 -17.98
N GLY A 89 -23.64 -4.45 -16.78
CA GLY A 89 -24.78 -4.07 -15.97
C GLY A 89 -25.65 -2.99 -16.62
N ASN A 90 -25.04 -1.94 -17.16
CA ASN A 90 -25.75 -0.88 -17.87
C ASN A 90 -26.37 -1.39 -19.17
N GLU A 91 -25.64 -2.21 -19.94
CA GLU A 91 -26.16 -2.83 -21.16
C GLU A 91 -27.40 -3.70 -20.89
N LEU A 92 -27.39 -4.48 -19.80
CA LEU A 92 -28.56 -5.25 -19.38
C LEU A 92 -29.76 -4.35 -19.03
N ILE A 93 -29.52 -3.23 -18.34
CA ILE A 93 -30.58 -2.26 -18.00
C ILE A 93 -31.17 -1.66 -19.28
N ASP A 94 -30.34 -1.29 -20.25
CA ASP A 94 -30.78 -0.73 -21.52
C ASP A 94 -31.60 -1.75 -22.33
N LEU A 95 -31.16 -3.01 -22.38
CA LEU A 95 -31.89 -4.09 -23.05
C LEU A 95 -33.26 -4.35 -22.40
N LEU A 96 -33.32 -4.40 -21.07
CA LEU A 96 -34.59 -4.56 -20.34
C LEU A 96 -35.52 -3.35 -20.55
N GLY A 97 -34.96 -2.14 -20.61
CA GLY A 97 -35.69 -0.92 -20.96
C GLY A 97 -36.30 -1.00 -22.36
N ALA A 98 -35.51 -1.40 -23.35
CA ALA A 98 -35.95 -1.56 -24.74
C ALA A 98 -37.06 -2.60 -24.90
N VAL A 99 -36.96 -3.75 -24.21
CA VAL A 99 -38.00 -4.80 -24.20
C VAL A 99 -39.31 -4.28 -23.60
N ARG A 100 -39.23 -3.50 -22.51
CA ARG A 100 -40.42 -2.90 -21.88
C ARG A 100 -41.13 -1.91 -22.81
N GLU A 101 -40.39 -1.11 -23.56
CA GLU A 101 -40.96 -0.19 -24.54
C GLU A 101 -41.61 -0.91 -25.73
N THR A 102 -41.03 -2.02 -26.20
CA THR A 102 -41.62 -2.83 -27.28
C THR A 102 -42.90 -3.52 -26.82
N GLY A 103 -42.92 -4.08 -25.59
CA GLY A 103 -44.14 -4.65 -25.01
C GLY A 103 -45.29 -3.64 -24.85
N MET A 104 -44.98 -2.37 -24.54
CA MET A 104 -45.99 -1.29 -24.50
C MET A 104 -46.56 -0.94 -25.88
N LYS A 105 -45.77 -1.05 -26.96
CA LYS A 105 -46.27 -0.78 -28.32
C LYS A 105 -47.14 -1.90 -28.88
N GLU A 106 -46.95 -3.13 -28.41
CA GLU A 106 -47.71 -4.29 -28.87
C GLU A 106 -49.06 -4.44 -28.16
N GLY A 107 -49.14 -4.09 -26.87
CA GLY A 107 -50.40 -4.03 -26.11
C GLY A 107 -51.30 -2.82 -26.41
N SER A 108 -50.84 -1.86 -27.21
CA SER A 108 -51.59 -0.65 -27.60
C SER A 108 -52.09 -0.69 -29.05
N ARG A 109 -51.90 -1.80 -29.77
CA ARG A 109 -52.54 -2.02 -31.08
C ARG A 109 -53.96 -2.56 -30.86
N PRO A 110 -54.99 -1.90 -31.43
CA PRO A 110 -56.39 -2.30 -31.27
C PRO A 110 -56.72 -3.64 -31.91
#